data_AF-A0AAU2X4X3-F1
#
_entry.id   AF-A0AAU2X4X3-F1
#
_cell.length_a   1.000
_cell.length_b   1.000
_cell.length_c   1.000
_cell.angle_alpha   90.00
_cell.angle_beta   90.00
_cell.angle_gamma   90.00
#
_symmetry.space_group_name_H-M   'P 1'
#
loop_
_entity.id
_entity.type
_entity.pdbx_description
1 polymer ?
#
loop_
_entity_poly.entity_id
_entity_poly.type
_entity_poly.pdbx_seq_one_letter_code
_entity_poly.pdbx_strand_id
1 'polypeptide(L)' 'MTQHESLGPLTDAETRQLALLLKRYAMHDLDQFETWRTSTPTDEVYILIRRRVSDDEDPDYYNDIDHWRTAPQ' A
#
# COMPACT_ATOMS: atom_id res chain seq x y z
N MET A 1 11.59 -1.30 29.38
CA MET A 1 12.41 -0.91 28.20
C MET A 1 11.50 -0.99 26.98
N THR A 2 10.85 0.10 26.63
CA THR A 2 10.11 0.23 25.38
C THR A 2 11.14 0.54 24.30
N GLN A 3 11.44 -0.44 23.45
CA GLN A 3 12.26 -0.17 22.28
C GLN A 3 11.48 0.81 21.40
N HIS A 4 11.99 2.03 21.30
CA HIS A 4 11.63 2.95 20.24
C HIS A 4 12.31 2.38 18.98
N GLU A 5 11.65 1.47 18.27
CA GLU A 5 12.10 1.08 16.94
C GLU A 5 12.11 2.34 16.08
N SER A 6 13.30 2.75 15.64
CA SER A 6 13.49 3.82 14.70
C SER A 6 12.75 3.44 13.40
N LEU A 7 11.62 4.09 13.13
CA LEU A 7 10.77 3.86 11.95
C LEU A 7 11.49 4.38 10.69
N GLY A 8 12.53 3.69 10.27
CA GLY A 8 13.16 3.88 8.96
C GLY A 8 12.23 3.44 7.83
N PRO A 9 12.65 3.59 6.57
CA PRO A 9 11.88 3.04 5.44
C PRO A 9 11.68 1.53 5.61
N LEU A 10 10.57 1.01 5.09
CA LEU A 10 10.34 -0.42 5.01
C LEU A 10 11.50 -1.09 4.25
N THR A 11 11.93 -2.24 4.75
CA THR A 11 12.82 -3.13 4.00
C THR A 11 12.11 -3.71 2.77
N ASP A 12 12.86 -4.25 1.82
CA ASP A 12 12.30 -4.91 0.63
C ASP A 12 11.38 -6.09 1.02
N ALA A 13 11.76 -6.83 2.07
CA ALA A 13 10.96 -7.93 2.61
C ALA A 13 9.61 -7.46 3.18
N GLU A 14 9.61 -6.37 3.96
CA GLU A 14 8.39 -5.77 4.52
C GLU A 14 7.50 -5.19 3.41
N THR A 15 8.11 -4.52 2.43
CA THR A 15 7.40 -3.96 1.28
C THR A 15 6.72 -5.07 0.46
N ARG A 16 7.42 -6.18 0.23
CA ARG A 16 6.85 -7.35 -0.43
C ARG A 16 5.70 -7.97 0.37
N GLN A 17 5.83 -8.07 1.69
CA GLN A 17 4.76 -8.58 2.55
C GLN A 17 3.52 -7.69 2.49
N LEU A 18 3.69 -6.36 2.52
CA LEU A 18 2.61 -5.40 2.34
C LEU A 18 1.92 -5.58 0.99
N ALA A 19 2.68 -5.71 -0.11
CA ALA A 19 2.15 -5.94 -1.45
C ALA A 19 1.29 -7.22 -1.52
N LEU A 20 1.74 -8.32 -0.91
CA LEU A 20 0.99 -9.58 -0.87
C LEU A 20 -0.31 -9.47 -0.06
N LEU A 21 -0.29 -8.72 1.05
CA LEU A 21 -1.49 -8.48 1.86
C LEU A 21 -2.52 -7.63 1.11
N LEU A 22 -2.09 -6.52 0.50
CA LEU A 22 -2.96 -5.65 -0.30
C LEU A 22 -3.58 -6.40 -1.49
N LYS A 23 -2.82 -7.24 -2.18
CA LYS A 23 -3.34 -8.05 -3.28
C LYS A 23 -4.42 -9.03 -2.84
N ARG A 24 -4.19 -9.72 -1.71
CA ARG A 24 -5.17 -10.66 -1.15
C ARG A 24 -6.45 -9.93 -0.74
N TYR A 25 -6.31 -8.78 -0.08
CA TYR A 25 -7.42 -7.92 0.29
C TYR A 25 -8.21 -7.44 -0.96
N ALA A 26 -7.51 -6.95 -1.99
CA ALA A 26 -8.14 -6.53 -3.25
C ALA A 26 -8.86 -7.68 -3.98
N MET A 27 -8.40 -8.92 -3.81
CA MET A 27 -8.98 -10.10 -4.42
C MET A 27 -10.26 -10.57 -3.71
N HIS A 28 -10.33 -10.46 -2.39
CA HIS A 28 -11.39 -11.11 -1.60
C HIS A 28 -12.34 -10.16 -0.89
N ASP A 29 -11.85 -9.01 -0.45
CA ASP A 29 -12.56 -8.17 0.52
C ASP A 29 -12.98 -6.82 -0.11
N LEU A 30 -12.21 -6.30 -1.07
CA LEU A 30 -12.54 -5.04 -1.74
C LEU A 30 -13.77 -5.18 -2.64
N ASP A 31 -14.84 -4.42 -2.35
CA ASP A 31 -16.02 -4.35 -3.22
C ASP A 31 -15.79 -3.44 -4.43
N GLN A 32 -15.99 -2.12 -4.29
CA GLN A 32 -15.79 -1.13 -5.35
C GLN A 32 -14.62 -0.19 -5.07
N PHE A 33 -14.63 0.42 -3.89
CA PHE A 33 -13.56 1.25 -3.37
C PHE A 33 -13.62 1.28 -1.84
N GLU A 34 -12.49 1.56 -1.21
CA GLU A 34 -12.39 1.87 0.21
C GLU A 34 -11.50 3.09 0.43
N THR A 35 -11.82 3.84 1.48
CA THR A 35 -11.04 4.99 1.93
C THR A 35 -10.52 4.70 3.33
N TRP A 36 -9.20 4.66 3.47
CA TRP A 36 -8.54 4.44 4.75
C TRP A 36 -7.89 5.73 5.22
N ARG A 37 -7.77 5.86 6.54
CA ARG A 37 -7.07 6.95 7.22
C ARG A 37 -6.21 6.32 8.31
N THR A 38 -4.96 6.75 8.40
CA THR A 38 -4.06 6.37 9.48
C THR A 38 -3.28 7.58 9.97
N SER A 39 -2.96 7.61 11.25
CA SER A 39 -2.16 8.68 11.84
C SER A 39 -0.70 8.27 11.84
N THR A 40 0.18 9.18 11.40
CA THR A 40 1.63 9.05 11.56
C THR A 40 2.12 10.08 12.58
N PRO A 41 3.38 10.00 13.04
CA PRO A 41 3.94 11.03 13.91
C PRO A 41 3.98 12.43 13.28
N THR A 42 4.00 12.54 11.95
CA THR A 42 4.14 13.81 11.23
C THR A 42 2.80 14.37 10.75
N ASP A 43 1.91 13.51 10.24
CA ASP A 43 0.59 13.92 9.75
C ASP A 43 -0.35 12.71 9.57
N GLU A 44 -1.58 12.96 9.18
CA GLU A 44 -2.51 11.95 8.73
C GLU A 44 -2.25 11.54 7.28
N VAL A 45 -2.36 10.24 7.02
CA VAL A 45 -2.24 9.66 5.69
C VAL A 45 -3.58 9.09 5.29
N TYR A 46 -4.04 9.49 4.11
CA TYR A 46 -5.28 9.02 3.49
C TYR A 46 -4.94 8.13 2.30
N ILE A 47 -5.60 6.98 2.21
CA ILE A 47 -5.35 5.97 1.18
C ILE A 47 -6.68 5.67 0.49
N LEU A 48 -6.69 5.77 -0.84
CA LEU A 48 -7.81 5.35 -1.68
C LEU A 48 -7.44 4.06 -2.40
N ILE A 49 -8.22 3.01 -2.18
CA ILE A 49 -8.08 1.73 -2.89
C ILE A 49 -9.35 1.52 -3.70
N ARG A 50 -9.21 1.23 -5.00
CA ARG A 50 -10.36 1.09 -5.90
C ARG A 50 -10.07 0.14 -7.05
N ARG A 51 -11.12 -0.47 -7.60
CA ARG A 51 -11.02 -1.41 -8.74
C ARG A 51 -10.84 -0.73 -10.10
N ARG A 52 -11.17 0.55 -10.20
CA ARG A 52 -11.12 1.32 -11.44
C ARG A 52 -10.59 2.71 -11.15
N VAL A 53 -9.73 3.19 -12.05
CA VAL A 53 -9.25 4.57 -12.08
C VAL A 53 -10.44 5.48 -12.42
N SER A 54 -10.48 6.74 -11.92
CA SER A 54 -11.52 7.67 -12.38
C SER A 54 -11.28 8.11 -13.81
N ASP A 55 -12.34 8.53 -14.50
CA ASP A 55 -12.27 8.94 -15.90
C ASP A 55 -11.30 10.12 -16.14
N ASP A 56 -11.02 10.92 -15.11
CA ASP A 56 -10.15 12.09 -15.17
C ASP A 56 -8.67 11.79 -14.83
N GLU A 57 -8.32 10.54 -14.55
CA GLU A 57 -6.98 10.14 -14.13
C GLU A 57 -6.28 9.27 -15.17
N ASP A 58 -4.97 9.47 -15.29
CA ASP A 58 -4.11 8.65 -16.12
C ASP A 58 -3.68 7.38 -15.36
N PRO A 59 -4.00 6.17 -15.87
CA PRO A 59 -3.53 4.92 -15.29
C PRO A 59 -1.99 4.81 -15.18
N ASP A 60 -1.24 5.54 -16.02
CA ASP A 60 0.22 5.51 -16.00
C ASP A 60 0.82 6.25 -14.79
N TYR A 61 0.01 6.97 -14.00
CA TYR A 61 0.43 7.52 -12.72
C TYR A 61 0.51 6.48 -11.60
N TYR A 62 0.01 5.27 -11.82
CA TYR A 62 0.06 4.18 -10.85
C TYR A 62 1.30 3.33 -11.03
N ASN A 63 2.08 3.18 -9.96
CA ASN A 63 3.14 2.17 -9.92
C ASN A 63 2.52 0.78 -9.73
N ASP A 64 2.90 -0.17 -10.58
CA ASP A 64 2.45 -1.56 -10.46
C ASP A 64 3.04 -2.22 -9.21
N ILE A 65 2.25 -2.45 -8.17
CA ILE A 65 2.71 -3.03 -6.91
C ILE A 65 3.31 -4.45 -7.07
N ASP A 66 3.00 -5.17 -8.15
CA ASP A 66 3.54 -6.51 -8.38
C ASP A 66 5.04 -6.51 -8.69
N HIS A 67 5.67 -5.36 -9.00
CA HIS A 67 7.13 -5.28 -9.19
C HIS A 67 7.91 -5.70 -7.94
N TRP A 68 7.37 -5.44 -6.74
CA TRP A 68 7.94 -5.90 -5.46
C TRP A 68 7.88 -7.41 -5.26
N ARG A 69 7.02 -8.11 -6.02
CA ARG A 69 6.89 -9.57 -5.94
C ARG A 69 8.04 -10.28 -6.65
N THR A 70 8.64 -9.64 -7.64
CA THR A 70 9.75 -10.15 -8.46
C THR A 70 11.11 -9.58 -8.07
N ALA A 71 11.17 -8.66 -7.10
CA ALA A 71 12.42 -8.11 -6.61
C ALA A 71 13.31 -9.22 -5.99
N PRO A 72 14.60 -9.28 -6.34
CA PRO A 72 15.55 -10.18 -5.69
C PRO A 72 15.69 -9.84 -4.19
N GLN A 73 16.03 -10.86 -3.39
CA GLN A 73 16.27 -10.72 -1.94
C GLN A 73 17.59 -10.03 -1.63
#